data_AF-A0AAI9F1T3-F1
#
_entry.id   AF-A0AAI9F1T3-F1
#
_cell.length_a   1.000
_cell.length_b   1.000
_cell.length_c   1.000
_cell.angle_alpha   90.00
_cell.angle_beta   90.00
_cell.angle_gamma   90.00
#
_symmetry.space_group_name_H-M   'P 1'
#
loop_
_entity.id
_entity.type
_entity.pdbx_description
1 polymer ?
#
loop_
_entity_poly.entity_id
_entity_poly.type
_entity_poly.pdbx_seq_one_letter_code
_entity_poly.pdbx_strand_id
1 'polypeptide(L)'
;MKYPLAYSLANQYPSFKETIYYKKMEDDFKKIFNKAKELIKIKGQEEKVKKLLMPFRGVPQKTPLIQALFNDKHLYDLLNMLFLKRQFDKFFELISRNPFLYESSEYENAMKYAEKLDNAIRDFLNKGEFKKVISYSNLLRDFPEYKEKAEEYIKKAKVYMNFLNALSNNNFDLIEKMVIDYPFLIDTNDYQDYKKNVTNKFKQVEKYSAFGDVENILKIIKDLLKSKTFYYKIIGLIKSAYLNQLLKLLQKKDKSKLEKGINNYISYFDMDNEIKDIINIANKLNLNIKVTSSEKNKLIDLEFMPKFIWEEA
;
A
#
# COMPACT_ATOMS: atom_id res chain seq x y z
N MET A 1 -24.33 -30.53 40.23
CA MET A 1 -22.91 -30.43 40.60
C MET A 1 -22.74 -29.39 41.69
N LYS A 2 -21.78 -29.57 42.62
CA LYS A 2 -21.42 -28.52 43.60
C LYS A 2 -20.45 -27.53 42.96
N TYR A 3 -20.94 -26.68 42.05
CA TYR A 3 -20.10 -25.71 41.33
C TYR A 3 -19.26 -24.80 42.25
N PRO A 4 -19.77 -24.27 43.38
CA PRO A 4 -18.98 -23.40 44.27
C PRO A 4 -17.66 -24.02 44.74
N LEU A 5 -17.68 -25.30 45.13
CA LEU A 5 -16.48 -26.03 45.56
C LEU A 5 -15.50 -26.22 44.40
N ALA A 6 -16.00 -26.60 43.22
CA ALA A 6 -15.15 -26.82 42.06
C ALA A 6 -14.48 -25.53 41.57
N TYR A 7 -15.20 -24.40 41.55
CA TYR A 7 -14.62 -23.08 41.25
C TYR A 7 -13.61 -22.64 42.31
N SER A 8 -13.88 -22.89 43.60
CA SER A 8 -12.94 -22.60 44.68
C SER A 8 -11.62 -23.35 44.49
N LEU A 9 -11.66 -24.64 44.16
CA LEU A 9 -10.48 -25.45 43.89
C LEU A 9 -9.70 -24.94 42.68
N ALA A 10 -10.38 -24.55 41.60
CA ALA A 10 -9.72 -24.01 40.41
C ALA A 10 -9.09 -22.62 40.64
N ASN A 11 -9.58 -21.88 41.64
CA ASN A 11 -8.95 -20.62 42.04
C ASN A 11 -7.75 -20.82 42.96
N GLN A 12 -7.78 -21.84 43.81
CA GLN A 12 -6.65 -22.23 44.64
C GLN A 12 -5.51 -22.85 43.81
N TYR A 13 -5.86 -23.61 42.76
CA TYR A 13 -4.91 -24.28 41.87
C TYR A 13 -5.17 -23.88 40.42
N PRO A 14 -4.51 -22.81 39.90
CA PRO A 14 -4.79 -22.27 38.57
C PRO A 14 -4.65 -23.25 37.41
N SER A 15 -3.77 -24.26 37.53
CA SER A 15 -3.62 -25.33 36.52
C SER A 15 -4.93 -26.09 36.26
N PHE A 16 -5.86 -26.11 37.21
CA PHE A 16 -7.16 -26.74 37.01
C PHE A 16 -8.04 -25.99 35.99
N LYS A 17 -7.78 -24.70 35.73
CA LYS A 17 -8.53 -23.93 34.73
C LYS A 17 -8.29 -24.41 33.30
N GLU A 18 -7.18 -25.08 33.05
CA GLU A 18 -6.84 -25.65 31.74
C GLU A 18 -7.53 -26.99 31.48
N THR A 19 -8.04 -27.63 32.54
CA THR A 19 -8.66 -28.96 32.47
C THR A 19 -9.98 -28.95 31.69
N ILE A 20 -10.30 -30.09 31.09
CA ILE A 20 -11.59 -30.30 30.42
C ILE A 20 -12.79 -30.11 31.37
N TYR A 21 -12.62 -30.39 32.67
CA TYR A 21 -13.68 -30.27 33.66
C TYR A 21 -14.02 -28.81 33.96
N TYR A 22 -13.00 -27.96 34.08
CA TYR A 22 -13.22 -26.52 34.27
C TYR A 22 -13.88 -25.90 33.05
N LYS A 23 -13.41 -26.22 31.83
CA LYS A 23 -14.04 -25.77 30.58
C LYS A 23 -15.52 -26.16 30.51
N LYS A 24 -15.84 -27.40 30.90
CA LYS A 24 -17.23 -27.86 30.98
C LYS A 24 -18.08 -27.06 31.98
N MET A 25 -17.52 -26.69 33.13
CA MET A 25 -18.23 -25.86 34.12
C MET A 25 -18.52 -24.45 33.62
N GLU A 26 -17.59 -23.85 32.88
CA GLU A 26 -17.79 -22.55 32.22
C GLU A 26 -18.85 -22.65 31.12
N ASP A 27 -18.83 -23.71 30.31
CA ASP A 27 -19.85 -23.97 29.30
C ASP A 27 -21.25 -24.16 29.92
N ASP A 28 -21.35 -24.91 31.02
CA ASP A 28 -22.60 -25.09 31.76
C ASP A 28 -23.12 -23.76 32.30
N PHE A 29 -22.25 -22.94 32.91
CA PHE A 29 -22.60 -21.61 33.38
C PHE A 29 -23.13 -20.75 32.24
N LYS A 30 -22.40 -20.68 31.12
CA LYS A 30 -22.76 -19.87 29.95
C LYS A 30 -24.11 -20.26 29.36
N LYS A 31 -24.40 -21.57 29.25
CA LYS A 31 -25.72 -22.06 28.79
C LYS A 31 -26.84 -21.64 29.73
N ILE A 32 -26.64 -21.81 31.04
CA ILE A 32 -27.63 -21.46 32.07
C ILE A 32 -27.84 -19.95 32.13
N PHE A 33 -26.77 -19.16 32.07
CA PHE A 33 -26.79 -17.71 32.11
C PHE A 33 -27.47 -17.10 30.88
N ASN A 34 -27.19 -17.61 29.68
CA ASN A 34 -27.89 -17.15 28.47
C ASN A 34 -29.40 -17.45 28.53
N LYS A 35 -29.80 -18.61 29.05
CA LYS A 35 -31.22 -18.92 29.27
C LYS A 35 -31.85 -18.01 30.33
N ALA A 36 -31.11 -17.69 31.39
CA ALA A 36 -31.53 -16.72 32.40
C ALA A 36 -31.73 -15.32 31.80
N LYS A 37 -30.84 -14.90 30.88
CA LYS A 37 -30.91 -13.62 30.17
C LYS A 37 -32.15 -13.46 29.30
N GLU A 38 -32.62 -14.53 28.66
CA GLU A 38 -33.88 -14.49 27.92
C GLU A 38 -35.09 -14.50 28.85
N LEU A 39 -35.05 -15.29 29.93
CA LEU A 39 -36.17 -15.40 30.86
C LEU A 39 -36.40 -14.12 31.68
N ILE A 40 -35.35 -13.39 32.06
CA ILE A 40 -35.46 -12.17 32.88
C ILE A 40 -36.15 -11.01 32.15
N LYS A 41 -36.24 -11.08 30.82
CA LYS A 41 -36.98 -10.13 29.98
C LYS A 41 -38.50 -10.33 30.09
N ILE A 42 -38.95 -11.53 30.49
CA ILE A 42 -40.37 -11.87 30.60
C ILE A 42 -40.89 -11.50 31.98
N LYS A 43 -41.90 -10.63 32.03
CA LYS A 43 -42.52 -10.17 33.28
C LYS A 43 -42.98 -11.37 34.14
N GLY A 44 -42.62 -11.38 35.42
CA GLY A 44 -43.01 -12.41 36.39
C GLY A 44 -42.15 -13.69 36.38
N GLN A 45 -41.09 -13.76 35.57
CA GLN A 45 -40.20 -14.94 35.54
C GLN A 45 -38.94 -14.83 36.44
N GLU A 46 -38.80 -13.77 37.25
CA GLU A 46 -37.63 -13.52 38.10
C GLU A 46 -37.32 -14.70 39.04
N GLU A 47 -38.34 -15.31 39.65
CA GLU A 47 -38.16 -16.47 40.52
C GLU A 47 -37.64 -17.71 39.77
N LYS A 48 -38.03 -17.89 38.51
CA LYS A 48 -37.49 -18.95 37.66
C LYS A 48 -36.03 -18.68 37.29
N VAL A 49 -35.68 -17.41 37.06
CA VAL A 49 -34.28 -17.00 36.82
C VAL A 49 -33.40 -17.26 38.04
N LYS A 50 -33.87 -16.90 39.24
CA LYS A 50 -33.15 -17.18 40.51
C LYS A 50 -32.93 -18.68 40.71
N LYS A 51 -33.96 -19.50 40.48
CA LYS A 51 -33.85 -20.97 40.56
C LYS A 51 -32.87 -21.52 39.54
N LEU A 52 -32.87 -20.99 38.32
CA LEU A 52 -31.99 -21.42 37.24
C LEU A 52 -30.51 -21.13 37.56
N LEU A 53 -30.21 -19.99 38.17
CA LEU A 53 -28.86 -19.58 38.55
C LEU A 53 -28.40 -20.09 39.92
N MET A 54 -29.30 -20.68 40.70
CA MET A 54 -29.03 -21.21 42.04
C MET A 54 -27.78 -22.10 42.14
N PRO A 55 -27.48 -22.99 41.17
CA PRO A 55 -26.28 -23.83 41.23
C PRO A 55 -24.95 -23.07 41.27
N PHE A 56 -24.91 -21.82 40.81
CA PHE A 56 -23.72 -20.96 40.79
C PHE A 56 -23.72 -19.90 41.89
N ARG A 57 -24.73 -19.90 42.77
CA ARG A 57 -24.76 -19.03 43.93
C ARG A 57 -23.57 -19.35 44.83
N GLY A 58 -22.82 -18.33 45.25
CA GLY A 58 -21.61 -18.50 46.04
C GLY A 58 -20.35 -18.80 45.23
N VAL A 59 -20.39 -18.66 43.89
CA VAL A 59 -19.19 -18.57 43.05
C VAL A 59 -18.80 -17.08 42.95
N PRO A 60 -17.72 -16.63 43.61
CA PRO A 60 -17.39 -15.19 43.67
C PRO A 60 -17.22 -14.56 42.28
N GLN A 61 -16.56 -15.27 41.37
CA GLN A 61 -16.31 -14.79 40.00
C GLN A 61 -17.58 -14.63 39.15
N LYS A 62 -18.65 -15.39 39.43
CA LYS A 62 -19.91 -15.30 38.66
C LYS A 62 -20.94 -14.40 39.33
N THR A 63 -20.71 -14.02 40.59
CA THR A 63 -21.64 -13.21 41.37
C THR A 63 -21.90 -11.82 40.76
N PRO A 64 -20.89 -11.07 40.27
CA PRO A 64 -21.11 -9.79 39.60
C PRO A 64 -22.00 -9.90 38.36
N LEU A 65 -21.81 -10.94 37.53
CA LEU A 65 -22.64 -11.18 36.35
C LEU A 65 -24.09 -11.49 36.72
N ILE A 66 -24.29 -12.32 37.74
CA ILE A 66 -25.63 -12.67 38.22
C ILE A 66 -26.32 -11.41 38.77
N GLN A 67 -25.63 -10.57 39.53
CA GLN A 67 -26.19 -9.32 40.05
C GLN A 67 -26.54 -8.33 38.93
N ALA A 68 -25.61 -8.12 37.99
CA ALA A 68 -25.82 -7.25 36.83
C ALA A 68 -26.98 -7.73 35.96
N LEU A 69 -27.24 -9.04 35.88
CA LEU A 69 -28.40 -9.56 35.14
C LEU A 69 -29.74 -9.08 35.72
N PHE A 70 -29.84 -8.94 37.04
CA PHE A 70 -31.07 -8.45 37.68
C PHE A 70 -31.15 -6.92 37.70
N ASN A 71 -30.02 -6.25 37.96
CA ASN A 71 -29.99 -4.80 38.17
C ASN A 71 -29.86 -4.01 36.87
N ASP A 72 -29.12 -4.55 35.90
CA ASP A 72 -28.63 -3.83 34.72
C ASP A 72 -29.01 -4.52 33.41
N LYS A 73 -30.13 -5.26 33.39
CA LYS A 73 -30.57 -6.03 32.20
C LYS A 73 -30.64 -5.20 30.90
N HIS A 74 -30.96 -3.91 31.02
CA HIS A 74 -31.03 -2.98 29.90
C HIS A 74 -29.67 -2.77 29.21
N LEU A 75 -28.55 -2.95 29.91
CA LEU A 75 -27.21 -2.83 29.35
C LEU A 75 -26.88 -3.97 28.38
N TYR A 76 -27.40 -5.18 28.61
CA TYR A 76 -27.26 -6.28 27.65
C TYR A 76 -28.07 -6.03 26.37
N ASP A 77 -29.28 -5.49 26.48
CA ASP A 77 -30.10 -5.13 25.32
C ASP A 77 -29.45 -4.00 24.51
N LEU A 78 -28.89 -2.99 25.20
CA LEU A 78 -28.12 -1.93 24.57
C LEU A 78 -26.87 -2.48 23.87
N LEU A 79 -26.11 -3.35 24.53
CA LEU A 79 -24.90 -3.96 23.96
C LEU A 79 -25.22 -4.75 22.68
N ASN A 80 -26.28 -5.57 22.70
CA ASN A 80 -26.74 -6.31 21.53
C ASN A 80 -27.23 -5.37 20.41
N MET A 81 -27.93 -4.28 20.76
CA MET A 81 -28.36 -3.28 19.79
C MET A 81 -27.17 -2.61 19.10
N LEU A 82 -26.14 -2.23 19.86
CA LEU A 82 -24.91 -1.62 19.34
C LEU A 82 -24.17 -2.57 18.41
N PHE A 83 -24.09 -3.86 18.78
CA PHE A 83 -23.52 -4.91 17.94
C PHE A 83 -24.26 -5.05 16.60
N LEU A 84 -25.59 -5.18 16.63
CA LEU A 84 -26.41 -5.34 15.42
C LEU A 84 -26.34 -4.11 14.50
N LYS A 85 -26.26 -2.91 15.08
CA LYS A 85 -26.10 -1.64 14.34
C LYS A 85 -24.66 -1.36 13.91
N ARG A 86 -23.69 -2.23 14.27
CA ARG A 86 -22.25 -2.07 13.99
C ARG A 86 -21.66 -0.77 14.55
N GLN A 87 -22.16 -0.32 15.70
CA GLN A 87 -21.64 0.86 16.42
C GLN A 87 -20.59 0.39 17.43
N PHE A 88 -19.43 -0.06 16.92
CA PHE A 88 -18.41 -0.73 17.73
C PHE A 88 -17.66 0.25 18.64
N ASP A 89 -17.50 1.50 18.22
CA ASP A 89 -17.01 2.60 19.05
C ASP A 89 -17.78 2.70 20.39
N LYS A 90 -19.10 2.80 20.31
CA LYS A 90 -20.00 2.87 21.46
C LYS A 90 -20.10 1.54 22.18
N PHE A 91 -20.00 0.43 21.45
CA PHE A 91 -19.98 -0.91 22.02
C PHE A 91 -18.82 -1.07 23.02
N PHE A 92 -17.60 -0.72 22.60
CA PHE A 92 -16.43 -0.81 23.48
C PHE A 92 -16.41 0.29 24.55
N GLU A 93 -16.95 1.48 24.28
CA GLU A 93 -17.18 2.50 25.32
C GLU A 93 -18.09 1.95 26.43
N LEU A 94 -19.19 1.29 26.07
CA LEU A 94 -20.13 0.70 27.03
C LEU A 94 -19.46 -0.37 27.90
N ILE A 95 -18.63 -1.23 27.29
CA ILE A 95 -17.89 -2.28 27.99
C ILE A 95 -16.82 -1.68 28.92
N SER A 96 -16.10 -0.65 28.47
CA SER A 96 -15.08 0.00 29.32
C SER A 96 -15.66 0.58 30.61
N ARG A 97 -16.90 1.08 30.56
CA ARG A 97 -17.65 1.58 31.72
C ARG A 97 -18.27 0.48 32.56
N ASN A 98 -18.51 -0.69 31.97
CA ASN A 98 -19.20 -1.81 32.59
C ASN A 98 -18.44 -3.13 32.34
N PRO A 99 -17.30 -3.36 33.03
CA PRO A 99 -16.39 -4.47 32.72
C PRO A 99 -17.00 -5.87 32.78
N PHE A 100 -18.09 -6.06 33.53
CA PHE A 100 -18.80 -7.35 33.56
C PHE A 100 -19.33 -7.77 32.17
N LEU A 101 -19.47 -6.84 31.22
CA LEU A 101 -19.89 -7.14 29.86
C LEU A 101 -18.84 -7.89 29.03
N TYR A 102 -17.57 -7.95 29.48
CA TYR A 102 -16.53 -8.76 28.81
C TYR A 102 -16.87 -10.26 28.80
N GLU A 103 -17.60 -10.76 29.80
CA GLU A 103 -18.01 -12.17 29.87
C GLU A 103 -19.31 -12.46 29.09
N SER A 104 -19.86 -11.47 28.37
CA SER A 104 -21.10 -11.63 27.61
C SER A 104 -20.89 -12.39 26.30
N SER A 105 -21.95 -13.07 25.85
CA SER A 105 -21.99 -13.68 24.50
C SER A 105 -21.83 -12.65 23.39
N GLU A 106 -22.31 -11.43 23.61
CA GLU A 106 -22.24 -10.30 22.69
C GLU A 106 -20.80 -9.87 22.45
N TYR A 107 -20.00 -9.79 23.52
CA TYR A 107 -18.56 -9.51 23.42
C TYR A 107 -17.84 -10.58 22.61
N GLU A 108 -18.05 -11.86 22.94
CA GLU A 108 -17.43 -12.97 22.21
C GLU A 108 -17.82 -12.96 20.71
N ASN A 109 -19.09 -12.66 20.40
CA ASN A 109 -19.55 -12.52 19.03
C ASN A 109 -18.89 -11.34 18.31
N ALA A 110 -18.67 -10.22 19.00
CA ALA A 110 -17.91 -9.08 18.47
C ALA A 110 -16.46 -9.46 18.15
N MET A 111 -15.77 -10.18 19.04
CA MET A 111 -14.40 -10.63 18.80
C MET A 111 -14.32 -11.59 17.61
N LYS A 112 -15.22 -12.58 17.51
CA LYS A 112 -15.31 -13.45 16.34
C LYS A 112 -15.61 -12.69 15.04
N TYR A 113 -16.39 -11.60 15.14
CA TYR A 113 -16.66 -10.75 13.99
C TYR A 113 -15.41 -9.96 13.58
N ALA A 114 -14.63 -9.44 14.53
CA ALA A 114 -13.34 -8.78 14.28
C ALA A 114 -12.35 -9.70 13.56
N GLU A 115 -12.23 -10.96 14.00
CA GLU A 115 -11.39 -11.97 13.33
C GLU A 115 -11.82 -12.21 11.88
N LYS A 116 -13.14 -12.32 11.65
CA LYS A 116 -13.68 -12.45 10.29
C LYS A 116 -13.39 -11.23 9.42
N LEU A 117 -13.48 -10.02 10.00
CA LEU A 117 -13.10 -8.79 9.31
C LEU A 117 -11.61 -8.79 8.94
N ASP A 118 -10.72 -9.15 9.88
CA ASP A 118 -9.27 -9.20 9.61
C ASP A 118 -8.94 -10.15 8.46
N ASN A 119 -9.50 -11.36 8.49
CA ASN A 119 -9.31 -12.35 7.42
C ASN A 119 -9.83 -11.82 6.07
N ALA A 120 -11.03 -11.24 6.04
CA ALA A 120 -11.58 -10.65 4.82
C ALA A 120 -10.72 -9.50 4.28
N ILE A 121 -10.17 -8.64 5.16
CA ILE A 121 -9.29 -7.54 4.75
C ILE A 121 -8.02 -8.07 4.07
N ARG A 122 -7.40 -9.12 4.63
CA ARG A 122 -6.22 -9.76 4.03
C ARG A 122 -6.54 -10.34 2.65
N ASP A 123 -7.68 -11.00 2.51
CA ASP A 123 -8.14 -11.53 1.22
C ASP A 123 -8.39 -10.42 0.21
N PHE A 124 -9.04 -9.32 0.60
CA PHE A 124 -9.28 -8.17 -0.27
C PHE A 124 -7.98 -7.46 -0.66
N LEU A 125 -6.99 -7.38 0.23
CA LEU A 125 -5.66 -6.86 -0.10
C LEU A 125 -5.00 -7.70 -1.19
N ASN A 126 -5.01 -9.03 -1.05
CA ASN A 126 -4.43 -9.95 -2.03
C ASN A 126 -5.14 -9.89 -3.38
N LYS A 127 -6.45 -9.62 -3.39
CA LYS A 127 -7.26 -9.46 -4.61
C LYS A 127 -7.21 -8.06 -5.22
N GLY A 128 -6.52 -7.10 -4.59
CA GLY A 128 -6.49 -5.71 -5.04
C GLY A 128 -7.81 -4.95 -4.84
N GLU A 129 -8.73 -5.44 -4.00
CA GLU A 129 -10.02 -4.82 -3.72
C GLU A 129 -9.92 -3.69 -2.67
N PHE A 130 -9.05 -2.70 -2.92
CA PHE A 130 -8.63 -1.70 -1.93
C PHE A 130 -9.77 -0.85 -1.35
N LYS A 131 -10.85 -0.60 -2.11
CA LYS A 131 -12.04 0.09 -1.59
C LYS A 131 -12.71 -0.71 -0.46
N LYS A 132 -12.77 -2.05 -0.60
CA LYS A 132 -13.31 -2.92 0.45
C LYS A 132 -12.35 -3.04 1.63
N VAL A 133 -11.04 -3.06 1.39
CA VAL A 133 -10.03 -3.00 2.45
C VAL A 133 -10.27 -1.78 3.35
N ILE A 134 -10.42 -0.59 2.76
CA ILE A 134 -10.65 0.64 3.53
C ILE A 134 -11.97 0.58 4.31
N SER A 135 -13.06 0.15 3.67
CA SER A 135 -14.36 0.10 4.34
C SER A 135 -14.41 -0.89 5.50
N TYR A 136 -13.84 -2.09 5.33
CA TYR A 136 -13.79 -3.11 6.38
C TYR A 136 -12.81 -2.73 7.49
N SER A 137 -11.67 -2.14 7.13
CA SER A 137 -10.69 -1.66 8.11
C SER A 137 -11.25 -0.52 8.95
N ASN A 138 -12.07 0.38 8.39
CA ASN A 138 -12.73 1.42 9.18
C ASN A 138 -13.65 0.83 10.27
N LEU A 139 -14.38 -0.26 9.97
CA LEU A 139 -15.18 -0.97 10.97
C LEU A 139 -14.29 -1.67 12.00
N LEU A 140 -13.20 -2.31 11.54
CA LEU A 140 -12.27 -3.02 12.41
C LEU A 140 -11.49 -2.07 13.33
N ARG A 141 -11.26 -0.82 12.92
CA ARG A 141 -10.54 0.20 13.69
C ARG A 141 -11.23 0.56 15.00
N ASP A 142 -12.55 0.39 15.08
CA ASP A 142 -13.33 0.63 16.29
C ASP A 142 -13.06 -0.43 17.38
N PHE A 143 -12.43 -1.56 17.02
CA PHE A 143 -12.00 -2.59 17.97
C PHE A 143 -10.63 -2.20 18.55
N PRO A 144 -10.51 -1.97 19.87
CA PRO A 144 -9.28 -1.46 20.48
C PRO A 144 -8.02 -2.27 20.12
N GLU A 145 -8.11 -3.60 20.17
CA GLU A 145 -6.99 -4.52 19.87
C GLU A 145 -6.58 -4.53 18.39
N TYR A 146 -7.44 -4.07 17.48
CA TYR A 146 -7.18 -4.06 16.05
C TYR A 146 -6.95 -2.66 15.49
N LYS A 147 -7.08 -1.60 16.31
CA LYS A 147 -7.05 -0.21 15.84
C LYS A 147 -5.81 0.12 15.01
N GLU A 148 -4.63 -0.13 15.54
CA GLU A 148 -3.35 0.18 14.87
C GLU A 148 -3.20 -0.62 13.56
N LYS A 149 -3.52 -1.91 13.62
CA LYS A 149 -3.47 -2.81 12.47
C LYS A 149 -4.46 -2.41 11.37
N ALA A 150 -5.66 -1.98 11.73
CA ALA A 150 -6.65 -1.47 10.80
C ALA A 150 -6.19 -0.15 10.13
N GLU A 151 -5.55 0.74 10.89
CA GLU A 151 -4.95 1.96 10.34
C GLU A 151 -3.81 1.65 9.36
N GLU A 152 -2.99 0.64 9.64
CA GLU A 152 -1.96 0.15 8.73
C GLU A 152 -2.57 -0.37 7.42
N TYR A 153 -3.63 -1.19 7.49
CA TYR A 153 -4.33 -1.67 6.29
C TYR A 153 -4.90 -0.52 5.45
N ILE A 154 -5.50 0.48 6.08
CA ILE A 154 -6.02 1.67 5.39
C ILE A 154 -4.88 2.41 4.69
N LYS A 155 -3.76 2.63 5.38
CA LYS A 155 -2.58 3.28 4.80
C LYS A 155 -2.05 2.50 3.60
N LYS A 156 -1.85 1.19 3.75
CA LYS A 156 -1.36 0.31 2.68
C LYS A 156 -2.29 0.32 1.46
N ALA A 157 -3.60 0.21 1.67
CA ALA A 157 -4.59 0.28 0.59
C ALA A 157 -4.57 1.61 -0.15
N LYS A 158 -4.44 2.74 0.56
CA LYS A 158 -4.31 4.07 -0.06
C LYS A 158 -3.04 4.20 -0.89
N VAL A 159 -1.91 3.67 -0.40
CA VAL A 159 -0.65 3.65 -1.15
C VAL A 159 -0.83 2.88 -2.46
N TYR A 160 -1.42 1.67 -2.41
CA TYR A 160 -1.70 0.90 -3.63
C TYR A 160 -2.63 1.63 -4.59
N MET A 161 -3.73 2.21 -4.12
CA MET A 161 -4.64 2.95 -4.99
C MET A 161 -3.96 4.13 -5.68
N ASN A 162 -3.15 4.90 -4.94
CA ASN A 162 -2.40 6.01 -5.50
C ASN A 162 -1.35 5.52 -6.52
N PHE A 163 -0.71 4.38 -6.25
CA PHE A 163 0.27 3.76 -7.12
C PHE A 163 -0.36 3.31 -8.45
N LEU A 164 -1.49 2.59 -8.39
CA LEU A 164 -2.24 2.18 -9.58
C LEU A 164 -2.77 3.36 -10.39
N ASN A 165 -3.16 4.44 -9.72
CA ASN A 165 -3.54 5.68 -10.39
C ASN A 165 -2.34 6.34 -11.08
N ALA A 166 -1.16 6.34 -10.46
CA ALA A 166 0.06 6.86 -11.07
C ALA A 166 0.45 6.04 -12.31
N LEU A 167 0.36 4.71 -12.25
CA LEU A 167 0.54 3.81 -13.38
C LEU A 167 -0.46 4.10 -14.52
N SER A 168 -1.75 4.19 -14.19
CA SER A 168 -2.81 4.42 -15.18
C SER A 168 -2.65 5.76 -15.92
N ASN A 169 -2.09 6.77 -15.25
CA ASN A 169 -1.86 8.09 -15.83
C ASN A 169 -0.43 8.26 -16.39
N ASN A 170 0.37 7.19 -16.44
CA ASN A 170 1.78 7.23 -16.87
C ASN A 170 2.61 8.31 -16.12
N ASN A 171 2.33 8.54 -14.84
CA ASN A 171 3.08 9.50 -14.04
C ASN A 171 4.37 8.85 -13.52
N PHE A 172 5.34 8.71 -14.42
CA PHE A 172 6.63 8.04 -14.19
C PHE A 172 7.41 8.56 -12.99
N ASP A 173 7.43 9.89 -12.81
CA ASP A 173 8.14 10.51 -11.69
C ASP A 173 7.50 10.12 -10.35
N LEU A 174 6.16 10.10 -10.30
CA LEU A 174 5.44 9.67 -9.10
C LEU A 174 5.61 8.17 -8.83
N ILE A 175 5.56 7.32 -9.87
CA ILE A 175 5.77 5.88 -9.73
C ILE A 175 7.13 5.59 -9.08
N GLU A 176 8.20 6.16 -9.62
CA GLU A 176 9.56 5.91 -9.13
C GLU A 176 9.75 6.50 -7.72
N LYS A 177 9.18 7.68 -7.43
CA LYS A 177 9.17 8.25 -6.08
C LYS A 177 8.43 7.34 -5.08
N MET A 178 7.25 6.86 -5.43
CA MET A 178 6.43 6.02 -4.54
C MET A 178 7.14 4.72 -4.17
N VAL A 179 7.92 4.14 -5.09
CA VAL A 179 8.67 2.91 -4.83
C VAL A 179 9.82 3.14 -3.86
N ILE A 180 10.44 4.32 -3.89
CA ILE A 180 11.44 4.74 -2.90
C ILE A 180 10.78 4.95 -1.53
N ASP A 181 9.67 5.68 -1.49
CA ASP A 181 8.95 5.99 -0.25
C ASP A 181 8.30 4.73 0.36
N TYR A 182 7.93 3.76 -0.47
CA TYR A 182 7.23 2.53 -0.09
C TYR A 182 7.86 1.29 -0.77
N PRO A 183 8.96 0.75 -0.22
CA PRO A 183 9.74 -0.32 -0.85
C PRO A 183 8.97 -1.62 -1.13
N PHE A 184 7.89 -1.89 -0.38
CA PHE A 184 7.04 -3.07 -0.64
C PHE A 184 6.38 -3.05 -2.03
N LEU A 185 6.35 -1.90 -2.72
CA LEU A 185 5.85 -1.80 -4.08
C LEU A 185 6.80 -2.45 -5.10
N ILE A 186 8.08 -2.63 -4.76
CA ILE A 186 9.08 -3.26 -5.64
C ILE A 186 8.63 -4.67 -6.03
N ASP A 187 8.11 -5.44 -5.09
CA ASP A 187 7.75 -6.84 -5.30
C ASP A 187 6.38 -7.02 -5.98
N THR A 188 5.71 -5.93 -6.36
CA THR A 188 4.41 -5.99 -7.01
C THR A 188 4.56 -6.31 -8.49
N ASN A 189 3.69 -7.17 -9.03
CA ASN A 189 3.66 -7.48 -10.46
C ASN A 189 3.49 -6.20 -11.30
N ASP A 190 2.63 -5.29 -10.86
CA ASP A 190 2.38 -4.01 -11.52
C ASP A 190 3.68 -3.19 -11.69
N TYR A 191 4.51 -3.09 -10.64
CA TYR A 191 5.79 -2.38 -10.74
C TYR A 191 6.79 -3.14 -11.62
N GLN A 192 6.87 -4.46 -11.50
CA GLN A 192 7.78 -5.27 -12.29
C GLN A 192 7.46 -5.19 -13.79
N ASP A 193 6.17 -5.24 -14.15
CA ASP A 193 5.71 -5.09 -15.52
C ASP A 193 6.00 -3.68 -16.05
N TYR A 194 5.73 -2.64 -15.25
CA TYR A 194 6.14 -1.28 -15.56
C TYR A 194 7.64 -1.17 -15.82
N LYS A 195 8.48 -1.70 -14.92
CA LYS A 195 9.95 -1.59 -15.03
C LYS A 195 10.47 -2.33 -16.25
N LYS A 196 9.90 -3.50 -16.54
CA LYS A 196 10.20 -4.29 -17.73
C LYS A 196 9.83 -3.54 -19.01
N ASN A 197 8.66 -2.89 -19.05
CA ASN A 197 8.24 -2.08 -20.19
C ASN A 197 9.22 -0.93 -20.45
N VAL A 198 9.52 -0.12 -19.43
CA VAL A 198 10.48 0.99 -19.53
C VAL A 198 11.86 0.49 -19.96
N THR A 199 12.34 -0.60 -19.37
CA THR A 199 13.63 -1.20 -19.73
C THR A 199 13.65 -1.65 -21.19
N ASN A 200 12.58 -2.26 -21.67
CA ASN A 200 12.48 -2.69 -23.07
C ASN A 200 12.43 -1.52 -24.04
N LYS A 201 11.74 -0.42 -23.71
CA LYS A 201 11.79 0.81 -24.51
C LYS A 201 13.21 1.34 -24.63
N PHE A 202 13.94 1.41 -23.52
CA PHE A 202 15.33 1.86 -23.52
C PHE A 202 16.26 0.95 -24.35
N LYS A 203 16.12 -0.38 -24.22
CA LYS A 203 16.87 -1.33 -25.05
C LYS A 203 16.57 -1.19 -26.55
N GLN A 204 15.34 -0.82 -26.91
CA GLN A 204 14.99 -0.59 -28.31
C GLN A 204 15.67 0.69 -28.84
N VAL A 205 15.59 1.80 -28.10
CA VAL A 205 16.19 3.08 -28.53
C VAL A 205 17.71 3.09 -28.53
N GLU A 206 18.37 2.26 -27.70
CA GLU A 206 19.83 2.05 -27.77
C GLU A 206 20.29 1.62 -29.17
N LYS A 207 19.50 0.80 -29.88
CA LYS A 207 19.80 0.40 -31.26
C LYS A 207 19.74 1.60 -32.21
N TYR A 208 18.69 2.42 -32.09
CA TYR A 208 18.53 3.63 -32.91
C TYR A 208 19.60 4.68 -32.60
N SER A 209 20.04 4.77 -31.35
CA SER A 209 21.18 5.61 -30.95
C SER A 209 22.46 5.22 -31.69
N ALA A 210 22.77 3.92 -31.79
CA ALA A 210 23.93 3.46 -32.56
C ALA A 210 23.84 3.83 -34.06
N PHE A 211 22.64 3.93 -34.62
CA PHE A 211 22.42 4.37 -36.00
C PHE A 211 22.31 5.89 -36.17
N GLY A 212 22.29 6.65 -35.09
CA GLY A 212 22.06 8.10 -35.14
C GLY A 212 20.63 8.46 -35.57
N ASP A 213 19.64 7.66 -35.21
CA ASP A 213 18.24 7.85 -35.61
C ASP A 213 17.43 8.49 -34.47
N VAL A 214 17.55 9.81 -34.33
CA VAL A 214 16.91 10.58 -33.25
C VAL A 214 15.38 10.58 -33.38
N GLU A 215 14.86 10.61 -34.61
CA GLU A 215 13.41 10.58 -34.86
C GLU A 215 12.76 9.33 -34.25
N ASN A 216 13.33 8.15 -34.49
CA ASN A 216 12.78 6.92 -33.91
C ASN A 216 13.01 6.82 -32.40
N ILE A 217 14.10 7.39 -31.86
CA ILE A 217 14.28 7.53 -30.41
C ILE A 217 13.11 8.30 -29.81
N LEU A 218 12.92 9.56 -30.23
CA LEU A 218 11.87 10.43 -29.70
C LEU A 218 10.47 9.84 -29.85
N LYS A 219 10.21 9.14 -30.95
CA LYS A 219 8.94 8.44 -31.19
C LYS A 219 8.68 7.33 -30.18
N ILE A 220 9.66 6.49 -29.87
CA ILE A 220 9.50 5.32 -28.97
C ILE A 220 9.38 5.75 -27.51
N ILE A 221 10.12 6.77 -27.09
CA ILE A 221 10.15 7.26 -25.70
C ILE A 221 9.29 8.52 -25.49
N LYS A 222 8.37 8.82 -26.41
CA LYS A 222 7.54 10.04 -26.41
C LYS A 222 6.84 10.29 -25.07
N ASP A 223 6.31 9.23 -24.47
CA ASP A 223 5.62 9.29 -23.18
C ASP A 223 6.59 9.59 -22.01
N LEU A 224 7.87 9.25 -22.15
CA LEU A 224 8.89 9.44 -21.12
C LEU A 224 9.57 10.81 -21.20
N LEU A 225 9.39 11.58 -22.28
CA LEU A 225 10.13 12.85 -22.51
C LEU A 225 9.92 13.88 -21.40
N LYS A 226 8.74 13.90 -20.79
CA LYS A 226 8.40 14.83 -19.70
C LYS A 226 8.85 14.36 -18.32
N SER A 227 9.33 13.12 -18.19
CA SER A 227 9.75 12.55 -16.91
C SER A 227 11.11 13.10 -16.51
N LYS A 228 11.16 13.73 -15.33
CA LYS A 228 12.41 14.18 -14.72
C LYS A 228 13.31 13.00 -14.36
N THR A 229 12.72 11.88 -13.96
CA THR A 229 13.46 10.65 -13.62
C THR A 229 14.28 10.13 -14.79
N PHE A 230 13.74 10.23 -16.02
CA PHE A 230 14.39 9.67 -17.21
C PHE A 230 15.16 10.68 -18.06
N TYR A 231 15.06 11.98 -17.73
CA TYR A 231 15.64 13.09 -18.49
C TYR A 231 17.10 12.86 -18.91
N TYR A 232 18.00 12.63 -17.94
CA TYR A 232 19.43 12.48 -18.24
C TYR A 232 19.75 11.23 -19.06
N LYS A 233 18.98 10.14 -18.86
CA LYS A 233 19.14 8.92 -19.66
C LYS A 233 18.74 9.15 -21.12
N ILE A 234 17.65 9.87 -21.34
CA ILE A 234 17.19 10.24 -22.67
C ILE A 234 18.20 11.16 -23.37
N ILE A 235 18.72 12.16 -22.66
CA ILE A 235 19.79 13.03 -23.19
C ILE A 235 21.00 12.22 -23.61
N GLY A 236 21.47 11.29 -22.78
CA GLY A 236 22.62 10.46 -23.12
C GLY A 236 22.43 9.68 -24.42
N LEU A 237 21.22 9.19 -24.68
CA LEU A 237 20.88 8.49 -25.93
C LEU A 237 20.85 9.42 -27.13
N ILE A 238 20.22 10.60 -27.01
CA ILE A 238 20.17 11.58 -28.10
C ILE A 238 21.59 12.08 -28.42
N LYS A 239 22.38 12.38 -27.39
CA LYS A 239 23.79 12.76 -27.49
C LYS A 239 24.60 11.71 -28.25
N SER A 240 24.48 10.44 -27.86
CA SER A 240 25.13 9.31 -28.54
C SER A 240 24.67 9.18 -30.01
N ALA A 241 23.38 9.36 -30.27
CA ALA A 241 22.84 9.35 -31.63
C ALA A 241 23.48 10.43 -32.52
N TYR A 242 23.58 11.66 -32.02
CA TYR A 242 24.20 12.75 -32.77
C TYR A 242 25.69 12.56 -32.98
N LEU A 243 26.43 12.04 -32.00
CA LEU A 243 27.83 11.66 -32.20
C LEU A 243 27.97 10.67 -33.37
N ASN A 244 27.10 9.65 -33.44
CA ASN A 244 27.09 8.71 -34.56
C ASN A 244 26.74 9.36 -35.90
N GLN A 245 25.85 10.36 -35.93
CA GLN A 245 25.59 11.15 -37.13
C GLN A 245 26.83 11.93 -37.60
N LEU A 246 27.54 12.58 -36.67
CA LEU A 246 28.78 13.32 -36.97
C LEU A 246 29.88 12.40 -37.48
N LEU A 247 30.06 11.22 -36.87
CA LEU A 247 31.01 10.20 -37.35
C LEU A 247 30.71 9.77 -38.79
N LYS A 248 29.43 9.60 -39.15
CA LYS A 248 29.03 9.28 -40.53
C LYS A 248 29.35 10.42 -41.51
N LEU A 249 29.15 11.68 -41.11
CA LEU A 249 29.52 12.84 -41.95
C LEU A 249 31.04 12.95 -42.13
N LEU A 250 31.79 12.69 -41.05
CA LEU A 250 33.25 12.67 -41.06
C LEU A 250 33.77 11.62 -42.04
N GLN A 251 33.21 10.41 -42.04
CA GLN A 251 33.54 9.35 -43.00
C GLN A 251 33.26 9.79 -44.46
N LYS A 252 32.16 10.51 -44.68
CA LYS A 252 31.80 11.07 -45.99
C LYS A 252 32.58 12.33 -46.37
N LYS A 253 33.36 12.89 -45.45
CA LYS A 253 34.09 14.16 -45.59
C LYS A 253 33.19 15.35 -45.96
N ASP A 254 31.93 15.36 -45.51
CA ASP A 254 31.00 16.48 -45.73
C ASP A 254 31.27 17.61 -44.73
N LYS A 255 32.22 18.49 -45.07
CA LYS A 255 32.68 19.57 -44.20
C LYS A 255 31.55 20.50 -43.74
N SER A 256 30.68 20.92 -44.66
CA SER A 256 29.67 21.95 -44.39
C SER A 256 28.69 21.48 -43.31
N LYS A 257 28.16 20.26 -43.45
CA LYS A 257 27.24 19.70 -42.45
C LYS A 257 27.97 19.33 -41.15
N LEU A 258 29.21 18.88 -41.23
CA LEU A 258 30.00 18.52 -40.06
C LEU A 258 30.27 19.75 -39.18
N GLU A 259 30.65 20.88 -39.78
CA GLU A 259 30.89 22.14 -39.04
C GLU A 259 29.61 22.65 -38.37
N LYS A 260 28.48 22.65 -39.09
CA LYS A 260 27.17 23.00 -38.51
C LYS A 260 26.78 22.07 -37.37
N GLY A 261 26.90 20.76 -37.60
CA GLY A 261 26.54 19.73 -36.61
C GLY A 261 27.40 19.80 -35.35
N ILE A 262 28.71 20.04 -35.46
CA ILE A 262 29.59 20.21 -34.29
C ILE A 262 29.17 21.44 -33.47
N ASN A 263 28.88 22.55 -34.13
CA ASN A 263 28.44 23.76 -33.44
C ASN A 263 27.08 23.60 -32.76
N ASN A 264 26.13 22.93 -33.43
CA ASN A 264 24.83 22.62 -32.83
C ASN A 264 24.98 21.65 -31.65
N TYR A 265 25.82 20.63 -31.77
CA TYR A 265 26.12 19.71 -30.67
C TYR A 265 26.64 20.43 -29.43
N ILE A 266 27.66 21.28 -29.59
CA ILE A 266 28.24 22.06 -28.47
C ILE A 266 27.18 23.00 -27.88
N SER A 267 26.29 23.55 -28.70
CA SER A 267 25.22 24.41 -28.21
C SER A 267 24.17 23.68 -27.37
N TYR A 268 23.96 22.37 -27.60
CA TYR A 268 23.00 21.55 -26.88
C TYR A 268 23.60 20.84 -25.66
N PHE A 269 24.81 20.30 -25.79
CA PHE A 269 25.39 19.37 -24.80
C PHE A 269 26.72 19.84 -24.20
N ASP A 270 27.14 21.06 -24.54
CA ASP A 270 28.46 21.62 -24.24
C ASP A 270 29.61 20.82 -24.88
N MET A 271 30.84 21.31 -24.68
CA MET A 271 32.03 20.68 -25.24
C MET A 271 32.53 19.57 -24.30
N ASP A 272 32.49 18.33 -24.77
CA ASP A 272 33.00 17.15 -24.07
C ASP A 272 34.22 16.52 -24.76
N ASN A 273 34.67 15.36 -24.28
CA ASN A 273 35.83 14.68 -24.86
C ASN A 273 35.49 14.03 -26.19
N GLU A 274 34.29 13.48 -26.31
CA GLU A 274 33.80 12.79 -27.50
C GLU A 274 33.77 13.72 -28.72
N ILE A 275 33.27 14.95 -28.56
CA ILE A 275 33.24 15.93 -29.65
C ILE A 275 34.63 16.49 -29.96
N LYS A 276 35.49 16.66 -28.95
CA LYS A 276 36.89 17.07 -29.14
C LYS A 276 37.64 16.04 -29.98
N ASP A 277 37.41 14.76 -29.76
CA ASP A 277 38.01 13.69 -30.55
C ASP A 277 37.56 13.74 -32.02
N ILE A 278 36.27 13.97 -32.28
CA ILE A 278 35.75 14.15 -33.64
C ILE A 278 36.40 15.36 -34.32
N ILE A 279 36.53 16.49 -33.63
CA ILE A 279 37.20 17.70 -34.14
C ILE A 279 38.66 17.42 -34.46
N ASN A 280 39.37 16.74 -33.57
CA ASN A 280 40.77 16.38 -33.75
C ASN A 280 40.97 15.46 -34.95
N ILE A 281 40.10 14.46 -35.15
CA ILE A 281 40.15 13.58 -36.32
C ILE A 281 39.84 14.38 -37.59
N ALA A 282 38.84 15.25 -37.58
CA ALA A 282 38.49 16.10 -38.73
C ALA A 282 39.66 17.01 -39.14
N ASN A 283 40.37 17.58 -38.18
CA ASN A 283 41.54 18.42 -38.43
C ASN A 283 42.73 17.61 -38.96
N LYS A 284 42.97 16.39 -38.46
CA LYS A 284 43.97 15.46 -39.04
C LYS A 284 43.65 15.07 -40.49
N LEU A 285 42.38 15.08 -40.87
CA LEU A 285 41.91 14.86 -42.24
C LEU A 285 41.93 16.14 -43.11
N ASN A 286 42.55 17.23 -42.63
CA ASN A 286 42.64 18.54 -43.29
C ASN A 286 41.28 19.20 -43.59
N LEU A 287 40.22 18.87 -42.83
CA LEU A 287 38.92 19.51 -42.98
C LEU A 287 38.88 20.93 -42.38
N ASN A 288 39.75 21.25 -41.42
CA ASN A 288 39.86 22.56 -40.75
C ASN A 288 38.50 23.10 -40.29
N ILE A 289 37.94 22.45 -39.26
CA ILE A 289 36.61 22.75 -38.71
C ILE A 289 36.64 24.05 -37.90
N LYS A 290 35.70 24.97 -38.14
CA LYS A 290 35.53 26.16 -37.31
C LYS A 290 34.49 25.92 -36.23
N VAL A 291 34.89 26.16 -34.98
CA VAL A 291 33.99 26.13 -33.82
C VAL A 291 33.67 27.56 -33.42
N THR A 292 32.40 27.94 -33.43
CA THR A 292 31.90 29.30 -33.18
C THR A 292 30.86 29.38 -32.08
N SER A 293 30.37 28.22 -31.61
CA SER A 293 29.35 28.11 -30.57
C SER A 293 29.92 28.36 -29.18
N SER A 294 29.18 29.12 -28.36
CA SER A 294 29.42 29.30 -26.93
C SER A 294 28.46 28.46 -26.10
N GLU A 295 28.92 27.92 -24.98
CA GLU A 295 28.13 27.12 -24.03
C GLU A 295 26.80 27.81 -23.69
N LYS A 296 25.70 27.04 -23.71
CA LYS A 296 24.38 27.52 -23.30
C LYS A 296 23.91 26.68 -22.13
N ASN A 297 24.02 27.24 -20.92
CA ASN A 297 23.43 26.68 -19.71
C ASN A 297 21.89 26.77 -19.73
N LYS A 298 21.22 25.93 -20.54
CA LYS A 298 19.77 25.77 -20.54
C LYS A 298 19.40 24.29 -20.60
N LEU A 299 18.35 23.91 -19.87
CA LEU A 299 17.70 22.62 -20.01
C LEU A 299 17.25 22.44 -21.47
N ILE A 300 17.67 21.33 -22.06
CA ILE A 300 17.31 20.94 -23.43
C ILE A 300 15.83 20.54 -23.45
N ASP A 301 15.07 21.14 -24.36
CA ASP A 301 13.70 20.71 -24.64
C ASP A 301 13.75 19.50 -25.59
N LEU A 302 13.48 18.32 -25.03
CA LEU A 302 13.60 17.05 -25.74
C LEU A 302 12.52 16.86 -26.81
N GLU A 303 11.40 17.61 -26.75
CA GLU A 303 10.31 17.46 -27.71
C GLU A 303 10.65 18.08 -29.09
N PHE A 304 11.60 19.01 -29.13
CA PHE A 304 11.97 19.77 -30.34
C PHE A 304 13.38 19.45 -30.85
N MET A 305 13.93 18.31 -30.47
CA MET A 305 15.27 17.92 -30.95
C MET A 305 15.22 17.58 -32.45
N PRO A 306 16.09 18.20 -33.28
CA PRO A 306 16.05 18.01 -34.73
C PRO A 306 16.42 16.58 -35.11
N LYS A 307 15.87 16.09 -36.23
CA LYS A 307 16.17 14.75 -36.73
C LYS A 307 17.66 14.59 -37.01
N PHE A 308 18.27 15.60 -37.61
CA PHE A 308 19.71 15.63 -37.84
C PHE A 308 20.38 16.79 -37.10
N ILE A 309 21.55 16.56 -36.53
CA ILE A 309 22.25 17.55 -35.70
C ILE A 309 22.63 18.84 -36.45
N TRP A 310 22.74 18.79 -37.78
CA TRP A 310 23.06 19.96 -38.62
C TRP A 310 21.83 20.73 -39.12
N GLU A 311 20.61 20.30 -38.75
CA GLU A 311 19.37 21.04 -39.00
C GLU A 311 19.15 22.10 -37.91
N GLU A 312 18.41 23.15 -38.26
CA GLU A 312 17.91 24.11 -37.28
C GLU A 312 16.74 23.48 -36.51
N ALA A 313 16.66 23.75 -35.20
CA ALA A 313 15.55 23.31 -34.36
C ALA A 313 14.31 24.18 -34.56
#